data_AF-A0A7Z0T905-F1
#
_entry.id   AF-A0A7Z0T905-F1
#
_cell.length_a   1.000
_cell.length_b   1.000
_cell.length_c   1.000
_cell.angle_alpha   90.00
_cell.angle_beta   90.00
_cell.angle_gamma   90.00
#
_symmetry.space_group_name_H-M   'P 1'
#
loop_
_entity.id
_entity.type
_entity.pdbx_description
1 polymer ?
#
loop_
_entity_poly.entity_id
_entity_poly.type
_entity_poly.pdbx_seq_one_letter_code
_entity_poly.pdbx_strand_id
1 'polypeptide(L)'
;MEIKIQLKINDRIKIEMYLRKGKSIKYISELIGVSYHTIPREITNRRVLKFNSRLPYGHISTIDEHNCDILKKQPVVCNKCPRFHKNNCTHDFVVYDSIKANEIYLEGKKKKSTPKRDNFLKLVEKYIKRGQPISHISVNIYRKYGETINRKTIYDWSRLGLLKYNKRKRIQ
;
A
#
# COMPACT_ATOMS: atom_id res chain seq x y z
N MET A 1 22.35 -10.66 3.97
CA MET A 1 21.36 -9.73 4.55
C MET A 1 19.97 -10.19 4.16
N GLU A 2 19.07 -10.37 5.10
CA GLU A 2 17.67 -10.66 4.80
C GLU A 2 17.03 -9.45 4.10
N ILE A 3 16.53 -9.65 2.89
CA ILE A 3 15.85 -8.59 2.13
C ILE A 3 14.46 -8.41 2.73
N LYS A 4 14.22 -7.23 3.32
CA LYS A 4 12.91 -6.89 3.87
C LYS A 4 11.88 -6.76 2.74
N ILE A 5 10.78 -7.52 2.84
CA ILE A 5 9.74 -7.61 1.80
C ILE A 5 8.79 -6.40 1.83
N GLN A 6 8.60 -5.76 2.99
CA GLN A 6 7.60 -4.70 3.18
C GLN A 6 8.15 -3.49 3.94
N LEU A 7 7.88 -2.30 3.41
CA LEU A 7 8.19 -1.02 4.05
C LEU A 7 7.18 -0.69 5.17
N LYS A 8 7.72 -0.43 6.37
CA LYS A 8 7.01 0.13 7.54
C LYS A 8 7.02 1.68 7.46
N ILE A 9 6.21 2.34 8.30
CA ILE A 9 6.17 3.80 8.37
C ILE A 9 7.56 4.42 8.62
N ASN A 10 8.34 3.88 9.55
CA ASN A 10 9.70 4.38 9.84
C ASN A 10 10.63 4.28 8.62
N ASP A 11 10.44 3.27 7.76
CA ASP A 11 11.23 3.17 6.53
C ASP A 11 10.86 4.29 5.55
N ARG A 12 9.56 4.62 5.43
CA ARG A 12 9.09 5.74 4.60
C ARG A 12 9.60 7.08 5.10
N ILE A 13 9.60 7.29 6.42
CA ILE A 13 10.17 8.49 7.06
C ILE A 13 11.65 8.61 6.70
N LYS A 14 12.41 7.51 6.79
CA LYS A 14 13.82 7.48 6.38
C LYS A 14 13.97 7.84 4.89
N ILE A 15 13.17 7.25 4.00
CA ILE A 15 13.20 7.57 2.56
C ILE A 15 13.02 9.07 2.35
N GLU A 16 11.97 9.66 2.91
CA GLU A 16 11.70 11.10 2.77
C GLU A 16 12.88 11.96 3.27
N MET A 17 13.37 11.68 4.48
CA MET A 17 14.47 12.43 5.08
C MET A 17 15.73 12.36 4.22
N TYR A 18 16.10 11.18 3.74
CA TYR A 18 17.34 11.01 2.97
C TYR A 18 17.23 11.49 1.52
N LEU A 19 16.03 11.47 0.93
CA LEU A 19 15.76 12.17 -0.32
C LEU A 19 16.00 13.68 -0.18
N ARG A 20 15.54 14.29 0.93
CA ARG A 20 15.77 15.72 1.23
C ARG A 20 17.25 16.03 1.41
N LYS A 21 18.02 15.13 2.02
CA LYS A 21 19.48 15.21 2.16
C LYS A 21 20.25 14.93 0.86
N GLY A 22 19.56 14.70 -0.27
CA GLY A 22 20.20 14.42 -1.56
C GLY A 22 20.94 13.09 -1.64
N LYS A 23 20.65 12.13 -0.75
CA LYS A 23 21.30 10.81 -0.78
C LYS A 23 20.81 9.98 -1.98
N SER A 24 21.69 9.12 -2.48
CA SER A 24 21.36 8.22 -3.60
C SER A 24 20.37 7.13 -3.18
N ILE A 25 19.63 6.61 -4.15
CA ILE A 25 18.70 5.49 -3.93
C ILE A 25 19.43 4.26 -3.38
N LYS A 26 20.64 3.99 -3.89
CA LYS A 26 21.51 2.91 -3.40
C LYS A 26 21.79 3.04 -1.89
N TYR A 27 22.21 4.23 -1.45
CA TYR A 27 22.46 4.51 -0.03
C TYR A 27 21.21 4.27 0.83
N ILE A 28 20.06 4.76 0.39
CA ILE A 28 18.79 4.58 1.13
C ILE A 28 18.41 3.09 1.20
N SER A 29 18.68 2.34 0.13
CA SER A 29 18.42 0.90 0.04
C SER A 29 19.22 0.11 1.05
N GLU A 30 20.52 0.36 1.11
CA GLU A 30 21.46 -0.29 2.03
C GLU A 30 21.10 0.05 3.49
N LEU A 31 20.77 1.32 3.76
CA LEU A 31 20.40 1.76 5.09
C LEU A 31 19.11 1.10 5.63
N ILE A 32 18.12 0.88 4.77
CA ILE A 32 16.83 0.30 5.17
C ILE A 32 16.85 -1.23 5.13
N GLY A 33 17.77 -1.84 4.38
CA GLY A 33 17.84 -3.29 4.17
C GLY A 33 16.78 -3.81 3.19
N VAL A 34 16.51 -3.04 2.12
CA VAL A 34 15.57 -3.43 1.05
C VAL A 34 16.29 -3.52 -0.29
N SER A 35 15.68 -4.16 -1.28
CA SER A 35 16.18 -4.14 -2.66
C SER A 35 16.18 -2.74 -3.25
N TYR A 36 17.19 -2.43 -4.07
CA TYR A 36 17.32 -1.15 -4.77
C TYR A 36 16.03 -0.76 -5.49
N HIS A 37 15.39 -1.71 -6.17
CA HIS A 37 14.18 -1.47 -6.97
C HIS A 37 12.94 -1.15 -6.12
N THR A 38 12.94 -1.51 -4.84
CA THR A 38 11.82 -1.24 -3.94
C THR A 38 11.62 0.25 -3.73
N ILE A 39 12.69 1.04 -3.63
CA ILE A 39 12.61 2.47 -3.32
C ILE A 39 12.05 3.28 -4.50
N PRO A 40 12.56 3.17 -5.75
CA PRO A 40 11.97 3.86 -6.88
C PRO A 40 10.51 3.48 -7.10
N ARG A 41 10.17 2.19 -6.96
CA ARG A 41 8.78 1.74 -7.09
C ARG A 41 7.88 2.33 -6.01
N GLU A 42 8.36 2.38 -4.76
CA GLU A 42 7.66 3.04 -3.66
C GLU A 42 7.40 4.51 -3.95
N ILE A 43 8.44 5.24 -4.38
CA ILE A 43 8.39 6.67 -4.68
C ILE A 43 7.43 6.93 -5.84
N THR A 44 7.59 6.24 -6.96
CA THR A 44 6.72 6.41 -8.14
C THR A 44 5.27 6.17 -7.77
N ASN A 45 4.96 5.08 -7.07
CA ASN A 45 3.57 4.74 -6.78
C ASN A 45 2.88 5.65 -5.74
N ARG A 46 3.65 6.44 -4.97
CA ARG A 46 3.13 7.18 -3.82
C ARG A 46 3.61 8.63 -3.74
N ARG A 47 4.15 9.15 -4.84
CA ARG A 47 4.44 10.58 -5.00
C ARG A 47 3.11 11.34 -5.06
N VAL A 48 3.12 12.56 -4.52
CA VAL A 48 1.93 13.40 -4.37
C VAL A 48 2.18 14.73 -5.06
N LEU A 49 1.19 15.19 -5.81
CA LEU A 49 1.16 16.54 -6.36
C LEU A 49 0.78 17.54 -5.25
N LYS A 50 1.57 18.59 -5.07
CA LYS A 50 1.30 19.71 -4.17
C LYS A 50 1.34 21.00 -4.98
N PHE A 51 0.26 21.78 -4.92
CA PHE A 51 0.19 23.05 -5.61
C PHE A 51 1.17 24.06 -5.01
N ASN A 52 1.81 24.82 -5.88
CA ASN A 52 2.68 25.89 -5.49
C ASN A 52 1.85 27.14 -5.23
N SER A 53 1.76 27.57 -3.96
CA SER A 53 0.96 28.74 -3.56
C SER A 53 1.41 30.05 -4.21
N ARG A 54 2.60 30.09 -4.83
CA ARG A 54 3.10 31.25 -5.58
C ARG A 54 2.53 31.33 -7.01
N LEU A 55 1.89 30.27 -7.49
CA LEU A 55 1.21 30.25 -8.77
C LEU A 55 -0.26 30.64 -8.54
N PRO A 56 -0.71 31.80 -9.04
CA PRO A 56 -2.11 32.20 -8.91
C PRO A 56 -3.04 31.41 -9.87
N TYR A 57 -2.49 30.83 -10.94
CA TYR A 57 -3.19 30.03 -11.94
C TYR A 57 -2.21 29.05 -12.61
N GLY A 58 -2.75 28.14 -13.43
CA GLY A 58 -1.95 27.19 -14.20
C GLY A 58 -1.47 25.96 -13.42
N HIS A 59 -2.23 25.58 -12.38
CA HIS A 59 -1.96 24.32 -11.68
C HIS A 59 -2.20 23.13 -12.59
N ILE A 60 -1.30 22.16 -12.53
CA ILE A 60 -1.46 20.90 -13.28
C ILE A 60 -2.48 20.02 -12.55
N SER A 61 -3.25 19.25 -13.31
CA SER A 61 -4.25 18.34 -12.73
C SER A 61 -3.64 16.99 -12.38
N THR A 62 -2.66 16.57 -13.16
CA THR A 62 -2.00 15.26 -13.02
C THR A 62 -0.49 15.42 -12.97
N ILE A 63 0.20 14.42 -12.42
CA ILE A 63 1.67 14.43 -12.36
C ILE A 63 2.29 14.26 -13.75
N ASP A 64 1.58 13.64 -14.69
CA ASP A 64 2.09 13.34 -16.04
C ASP A 64 2.13 14.59 -16.92
N GLU A 65 1.33 15.62 -16.60
CA GLU A 65 1.40 16.97 -17.20
C GLU A 65 2.66 17.75 -16.77
N HIS A 66 3.39 17.26 -15.77
CA HIS A 66 4.51 18.02 -15.20
C HIS A 66 5.73 18.04 -16.14
N ASN A 67 6.08 19.23 -16.63
CA ASN A 67 7.13 19.45 -17.61
C ASN A 67 8.56 19.67 -17.03
N CYS A 68 8.85 19.20 -15.81
CA CYS A 68 10.15 19.47 -15.17
C CYS A 68 11.18 18.38 -15.48
N ASP A 69 12.34 18.78 -16.00
CA ASP A 69 13.43 17.85 -16.36
C ASP A 69 13.97 17.03 -15.19
N ILE A 70 13.87 17.56 -13.96
CA ILE A 70 14.31 16.83 -12.75
C ILE A 70 13.47 15.58 -12.54
N LEU A 71 12.18 15.63 -12.88
CA LEU A 71 11.25 14.51 -12.71
C LEU A 71 11.42 13.43 -13.77
N LYS A 72 12.16 13.70 -14.87
CA LYS A 72 12.52 12.70 -15.89
C LYS A 72 13.58 11.72 -15.38
N LYS A 73 14.28 12.03 -14.28
CA LYS A 73 15.36 11.21 -13.70
C LYS A 73 14.98 10.73 -12.31
N GLN A 74 15.52 9.58 -11.90
CA GLN A 74 15.32 9.11 -10.54
C GLN A 74 16.06 9.98 -9.50
N PRO A 75 15.51 10.13 -8.29
CA PRO A 75 14.11 9.91 -7.92
C PRO A 75 13.18 10.93 -8.59
N VAL A 76 12.02 10.45 -9.07
CA VAL A 76 11.00 11.23 -9.81
C VAL A 76 10.19 12.17 -8.90
N VAL A 77 10.88 12.92 -8.03
CA VAL A 77 10.30 13.85 -7.05
C VAL A 77 11.19 15.06 -6.80
N CYS A 78 10.57 16.15 -6.37
CA CYS A 78 11.18 17.43 -6.02
C CYS A 78 11.96 17.40 -4.70
N ASN A 79 11.89 16.33 -3.90
CA ASN A 79 12.53 16.27 -2.58
C ASN A 79 14.04 16.57 -2.59
N LYS A 80 14.75 16.34 -3.70
CA LYS A 80 16.18 16.67 -3.86
C LYS A 80 16.44 17.99 -4.62
N CYS A 81 15.39 18.63 -5.13
CA CYS A 81 15.50 19.78 -6.02
C CYS A 81 15.95 21.03 -5.24
N PRO A 82 17.09 21.66 -5.60
CA PRO A 82 17.53 22.88 -4.93
C PRO A 82 16.50 24.01 -5.05
N ARG A 83 15.77 24.08 -6.18
CA ARG A 83 14.75 25.11 -6.39
C ARG A 83 13.54 24.95 -5.48
N PHE A 84 13.18 23.70 -5.20
CA PHE A 84 12.13 23.37 -4.24
C PHE A 84 12.55 23.76 -2.82
N HIS A 85 13.77 23.42 -2.40
CA HIS A 85 14.29 23.77 -1.06
C HIS A 85 14.51 25.26 -0.84
N LYS A 86 15.00 25.96 -1.86
CA LYS A 86 15.21 27.42 -1.83
C LYS A 86 13.92 28.21 -2.07
N ASN A 87 12.78 27.54 -2.22
CA ASN A 87 11.48 28.18 -2.39
C ASN A 87 11.39 29.12 -3.61
N ASN A 88 12.16 28.83 -4.67
CA ASN A 88 12.21 29.64 -5.90
C ASN A 88 11.75 28.87 -7.15
N CYS A 89 11.15 27.69 -6.97
CA CYS A 89 10.56 26.90 -8.05
C CYS A 89 9.22 27.53 -8.48
N THR A 90 9.00 27.58 -9.80
CA THR A 90 7.83 28.18 -10.45
C THR A 90 6.85 27.14 -11.00
N HIS A 91 7.07 25.85 -10.70
CA HIS A 91 6.11 24.78 -11.00
C HIS A 91 5.40 24.34 -9.73
N ASP A 92 4.29 23.62 -9.88
CA ASP A 92 3.77 22.74 -8.83
C ASP A 92 4.82 21.69 -8.43
N PHE A 93 4.59 21.01 -7.31
CA PHE A 93 5.58 20.12 -6.72
C PHE A 93 5.13 18.67 -6.74
N VAL A 94 6.01 17.78 -7.18
CA VAL A 94 5.82 16.33 -7.02
C VAL A 94 6.68 15.87 -5.87
N VAL A 95 6.09 15.54 -4.73
CA VAL A 95 6.83 15.23 -3.51
C VAL A 95 6.55 13.82 -3.02
N TYR A 96 7.57 13.20 -2.45
CA TYR A 96 7.41 12.02 -1.61
C TYR A 96 7.22 12.48 -0.16
N ASP A 97 6.00 12.30 0.35
CA ASP A 97 5.58 12.62 1.71
C ASP A 97 5.31 11.29 2.43
N SER A 98 6.08 11.00 3.49
CA SER A 98 6.07 9.69 4.13
C SER A 98 4.74 9.35 4.80
N ILE A 99 4.05 10.36 5.33
CA ILE A 99 2.74 10.21 5.98
C ILE A 99 1.70 9.87 4.91
N LYS A 100 1.60 10.69 3.85
CA LYS A 100 0.67 10.43 2.74
C LYS A 100 0.97 9.11 2.03
N ALA A 101 2.25 8.78 1.83
CA ALA A 101 2.63 7.49 1.23
C ALA A 101 2.16 6.30 2.08
N ASN A 102 2.24 6.42 3.41
CA ASN A 102 1.74 5.39 4.30
C ASN A 102 0.22 5.28 4.27
N GLU A 103 -0.50 6.40 4.24
CA GLU A 103 -1.96 6.45 4.07
C GLU A 103 -2.39 5.76 2.78
N ILE A 104 -1.79 6.13 1.63
CA ILE A 104 -2.04 5.50 0.32
C ILE A 104 -1.78 3.98 0.38
N TYR A 105 -0.71 3.55 1.06
CA TYR A 105 -0.43 2.13 1.25
C TYR A 105 -1.54 1.42 2.05
N LEU A 106 -1.97 2.01 3.16
CA LEU A 106 -3.02 1.45 4.02
C LEU A 106 -4.37 1.43 3.32
N GLU A 107 -4.73 2.49 2.60
CA GLU A 107 -5.93 2.55 1.77
C GLU A 107 -5.90 1.49 0.67
N GLY A 108 -4.78 1.33 -0.04
CA GLY A 108 -4.62 0.27 -1.03
C GLY A 108 -4.79 -1.13 -0.41
N LYS A 109 -4.35 -1.33 0.82
CA LYS A 109 -4.57 -2.57 1.57
C LYS A 109 -6.04 -2.78 1.94
N LYS A 110 -6.77 -1.71 2.30
CA LYS A 110 -8.22 -1.74 2.55
C LYS A 110 -9.03 -1.97 1.27
N LYS A 111 -8.64 -1.39 0.13
CA LYS A 111 -9.31 -1.65 -1.17
C LYS A 111 -9.12 -3.09 -1.66
N LYS A 112 -8.06 -3.79 -1.22
CA LYS A 112 -7.87 -5.24 -1.43
C LYS A 112 -8.81 -6.12 -0.59
N SER A 113 -9.48 -5.59 0.44
CA SER A 113 -10.75 -6.20 0.90
C SER A 113 -11.83 -5.85 -0.12
N THR A 114 -11.94 -6.67 -1.15
CA THR A 114 -12.96 -6.54 -2.19
C THR A 114 -14.37 -6.77 -1.63
N PRO A 115 -15.44 -6.22 -2.25
CA PRO A 115 -16.84 -6.56 -1.94
C PRO A 115 -17.10 -8.07 -1.91
N LYS A 116 -16.32 -8.79 -2.72
CA LYS A 116 -16.22 -10.24 -2.78
C LYS A 116 -15.83 -10.88 -1.44
N ARG A 117 -14.87 -10.31 -0.70
CA ARG A 117 -14.50 -10.77 0.65
C ARG A 117 -15.65 -10.60 1.64
N ASP A 118 -16.33 -9.46 1.63
CA ASP A 118 -17.41 -9.19 2.58
C ASP A 118 -18.65 -10.05 2.28
N ASN A 119 -18.95 -10.26 0.99
CA ASN A 119 -19.96 -11.21 0.56
C ASN A 119 -19.60 -12.64 0.99
N PHE A 120 -18.34 -13.05 0.85
CA PHE A 120 -17.87 -14.34 1.32
C PHE A 120 -17.85 -14.47 2.84
N LEU A 121 -17.51 -13.43 3.58
CA LEU A 121 -17.59 -13.40 5.04
C LEU A 121 -19.05 -13.63 5.49
N LYS A 122 -20.01 -12.91 4.91
CA LYS A 122 -21.45 -13.11 5.19
C LYS A 122 -21.92 -14.52 4.84
N LEU A 123 -21.50 -15.06 3.70
CA LEU A 123 -21.80 -16.43 3.27
C LEU A 123 -21.22 -17.48 4.22
N VAL A 124 -19.93 -17.39 4.52
CA VAL A 124 -19.24 -18.30 5.44
C VAL A 124 -19.86 -18.23 6.84
N GLU A 125 -20.18 -17.03 7.34
CA GLU A 125 -20.86 -16.86 8.62
C GLU A 125 -22.24 -17.55 8.64
N LYS A 126 -23.02 -17.42 7.56
CA LYS A 126 -24.31 -18.13 7.41
C LYS A 126 -24.16 -19.65 7.49
N TYR A 127 -23.15 -20.22 6.83
CA TYR A 127 -22.91 -21.67 6.88
C TYR A 127 -22.35 -22.15 8.22
N ILE A 128 -21.52 -21.35 8.89
CA ILE A 128 -21.03 -21.63 10.25
C ILE A 128 -22.19 -21.63 11.25
N LYS A 129 -23.13 -20.66 11.16
CA LYS A 129 -24.35 -20.63 11.99
C LYS A 129 -25.22 -21.87 11.79
N ARG A 130 -25.23 -22.44 10.59
CA ARG A 130 -25.89 -23.72 10.27
C ARG A 130 -25.12 -24.96 10.76
N GLY A 131 -23.97 -24.78 11.40
CA GLY A 131 -23.16 -25.87 11.96
C GLY A 131 -22.37 -26.67 10.93
N GLN A 132 -22.17 -26.16 9.70
CA GLN A 132 -21.41 -26.90 8.69
C GLN A 132 -19.90 -26.86 8.97
N PRO A 133 -19.16 -27.98 8.76
CA PRO A 133 -17.71 -27.98 8.88
C PRO A 133 -17.06 -27.16 7.76
N ILE A 134 -15.94 -26.52 8.05
CA ILE A 134 -15.21 -25.63 7.11
C ILE A 134 -14.87 -26.34 5.78
N SER A 135 -14.59 -27.65 5.83
CA SER A 135 -14.38 -28.46 4.63
C SER A 135 -15.58 -28.46 3.69
N HIS A 136 -16.79 -28.54 4.22
CA HIS A 136 -18.04 -28.54 3.47
C HIS A 136 -18.42 -27.14 2.98
N ILE A 137 -18.14 -26.10 3.79
CA ILE A 137 -18.37 -24.69 3.40
C ILE A 137 -17.58 -24.36 2.12
N SER A 138 -16.31 -24.73 2.07
CA SER A 138 -15.43 -24.50 0.90
C SER A 138 -16.00 -25.17 -0.36
N VAL A 139 -16.48 -26.41 -0.26
CA VAL A 139 -17.09 -27.15 -1.38
C VAL A 139 -18.43 -26.53 -1.81
N ASN A 140 -19.28 -26.14 -0.87
CA ASN A 140 -20.59 -25.55 -1.17
C ASN A 140 -20.48 -24.19 -1.86
N ILE A 141 -19.49 -23.38 -1.45
CA ILE A 141 -19.22 -22.10 -2.11
C ILE A 141 -18.76 -22.34 -3.55
N TYR A 142 -17.87 -23.30 -3.78
CA TYR A 142 -17.44 -23.66 -5.13
C TYR A 142 -18.59 -24.15 -6.00
N ARG A 143 -19.43 -25.07 -5.50
CA ARG A 143 -20.57 -25.60 -6.24
C ARG A 143 -21.61 -24.54 -6.62
N LYS A 144 -21.84 -23.56 -5.74
CA LYS A 144 -22.91 -22.58 -5.93
C LYS A 144 -22.47 -21.33 -6.69
N TYR A 145 -21.21 -20.93 -6.57
CA TYR A 145 -20.70 -19.66 -7.10
C TYR A 145 -19.55 -19.85 -8.10
N GLY A 146 -19.05 -21.07 -8.33
CA GLY A 146 -17.92 -21.33 -9.22
C GLY A 146 -16.58 -20.84 -8.68
N GLU A 147 -16.52 -20.48 -7.40
CA GLU A 147 -15.37 -19.81 -6.79
C GLU A 147 -14.76 -20.58 -5.63
N THR A 148 -13.43 -20.64 -5.57
CA THR A 148 -12.70 -21.41 -4.56
C THR A 148 -12.28 -20.52 -3.38
N ILE A 149 -12.75 -20.85 -2.18
CA ILE A 149 -12.20 -20.32 -0.92
C ILE A 149 -11.31 -21.39 -0.29
N ASN A 150 -10.04 -21.06 -0.09
CA ASN A 150 -9.12 -21.91 0.64
C ASN A 150 -9.52 -21.98 2.13
N ARG A 151 -9.52 -23.19 2.70
CA ARG A 151 -9.81 -23.44 4.11
C ARG A 151 -8.91 -22.61 5.03
N LYS A 152 -7.64 -22.42 4.64
CA LYS A 152 -6.68 -21.57 5.38
C LYS A 152 -7.19 -20.15 5.55
N THR A 153 -7.80 -19.58 4.50
CA THR A 153 -8.39 -18.24 4.52
C THR A 153 -9.51 -18.12 5.54
N ILE A 154 -10.37 -19.15 5.66
CA ILE A 154 -11.47 -19.17 6.65
C ILE A 154 -10.92 -19.24 8.08
N TYR A 155 -9.89 -20.06 8.32
CA TYR A 155 -9.21 -20.12 9.63
C TYR A 155 -8.51 -18.80 9.97
N ASP A 156 -7.85 -18.16 9.00
CA ASP A 156 -7.22 -16.85 9.18
C ASP A 156 -8.25 -15.78 9.55
N TRP A 157 -9.43 -15.78 8.92
CA TRP A 157 -10.51 -14.88 9.31
C TRP A 157 -11.02 -15.12 10.74
N SER A 158 -11.08 -16.39 11.19
CA SER A 158 -11.41 -16.69 12.60
C SER A 158 -10.35 -16.15 13.55
N ARG A 159 -9.06 -16.37 13.24
CA ARG A 159 -7.93 -15.90 14.05
C ARG A 159 -7.88 -14.37 14.14
N LEU A 160 -8.24 -13.68 13.06
CA LEU A 160 -8.30 -12.22 12.99
C LEU A 160 -9.55 -11.62 13.68
N GLY A 161 -10.41 -12.44 14.29
CA GLY A 161 -11.63 -12.00 14.97
C GLY A 161 -12.77 -11.58 14.01
N LEU A 162 -12.65 -11.88 12.72
CA LEU A 162 -13.63 -11.50 11.70
C LEU A 162 -14.82 -12.46 11.61
N LEU A 163 -14.69 -13.66 12.20
CA LEU A 163 -15.76 -14.64 12.30
C LEU A 163 -15.64 -15.48 13.57
N LYS A 164 -16.78 -15.76 14.21
CA LYS A 164 -16.86 -16.61 15.40
C LYS A 164 -17.01 -18.07 14.97
N TYR A 165 -15.91 -18.82 15.01
CA TYR A 165 -15.92 -20.26 14.75
C TYR A 165 -15.63 -21.02 16.04
N ASN A 166 -16.68 -21.63 16.61
CA ASN A 166 -16.52 -22.53 17.75
C ASN A 166 -16.11 -23.90 17.21
N LYS A 167 -14.83 -24.28 17.40
CA LYS A 167 -14.42 -25.68 17.22
C LYS A 167 -15.30 -26.52 18.14
N ARG A 168 -16.22 -27.31 17.59
CA ARG A 168 -16.95 -28.30 18.38
C ARG A 168 -15.89 -29.16 19.07
N LYS A 169 -15.86 -29.15 20.41
CA LYS A 169 -15.04 -30.07 21.19
C LYS A 169 -15.42 -31.48 20.72
N ARG A 170 -14.44 -32.26 20.27
CA ARG A 170 -14.61 -33.70 20.16
C ARG A 170 -14.93 -34.18 21.57
N ILE A 171 -16.16 -34.62 21.79
CA ILE A 171 -16.51 -35.41 22.96
C ILE A 171 -15.72 -36.71 22.76
N GLN A 172 -14.77 -36.96 23.66
CA GLN A 172 -14.09 -38.24 23.78
C GLN A 172 -15.06 -39.27 24.35
#